data_AF-A0A973SSH3-F1
#
_entry.id   AF-A0A973SSH3-F1
#
_cell.length_a   1.000
_cell.length_b   1.000
_cell.length_c   1.000
_cell.angle_alpha   90.00
_cell.angle_beta   90.00
_cell.angle_gamma   90.00
#
_symmetry.space_group_name_H-M   'P 1'
#
loop_
_entity.id
_entity.type
_entity.pdbx_description
1 polymer ?
#
loop_
_entity_poly.entity_id
_entity_poly.type
_entity_poly.pdbx_seq_one_letter_code
_entity_poly.pdbx_strand_id
1 'polypeptide(L)'
;MSIRNWALVSGLTGIAANLLLVLFYVTARPWEPGADGNWLGTVNDYLVAVQFATLAPVAAGLRVWTRVSVGCCAAIVVLQVLLVTGVLPFEVQVAPVGLCIVTLMVWVGAAGRRTHRAELLARFVAWGAIVGGAIFLAGFVVVWLAELDGPYWVLAALPAAVAWMAFPLWPL
;
A
#
# COMPACT_ATOMS: atom_id res chain seq x y z
N MET A 1 -6.10 -10.13 20.96
CA MET A 1 -5.02 -10.52 20.03
C MET A 1 -3.79 -9.68 20.34
N SER A 2 -2.60 -10.27 20.41
CA SER A 2 -1.35 -9.53 20.72
C SER A 2 -0.96 -8.62 19.54
N ILE A 3 -0.19 -7.55 19.79
CA ILE A 3 0.36 -6.67 18.72
C ILE A 3 1.13 -7.50 17.69
N ARG A 4 1.84 -8.54 18.15
CA ARG A 4 2.56 -9.49 17.30
C ARG A 4 1.63 -10.18 16.30
N ASN A 5 0.50 -10.69 16.76
CA ASN A 5 -0.45 -11.39 15.91
C ASN A 5 -1.13 -10.44 14.91
N TRP A 6 -1.44 -9.20 15.32
CA TRP A 6 -1.97 -8.18 14.41
C TRP A 6 -0.99 -7.85 13.28
N ALA A 7 0.29 -7.67 13.61
CA ALA A 7 1.33 -7.41 12.63
C ALA A 7 1.55 -8.61 11.69
N LEU A 8 1.49 -9.86 12.19
CA LEU A 8 1.55 -11.04 11.34
C LEU A 8 0.40 -11.09 10.35
N VAL A 9 -0.83 -10.86 10.81
CA VAL A 9 -2.01 -10.85 9.93
C VAL A 9 -1.87 -9.75 8.87
N SER A 10 -1.57 -8.52 9.29
CA SER A 10 -1.34 -7.39 8.38
C SER A 10 -0.26 -7.71 7.35
N GLY A 11 0.85 -8.28 7.82
CA GLY A 11 1.95 -8.71 6.98
C GLY A 11 1.52 -9.71 5.91
N LEU A 12 0.95 -10.84 6.32
CA LEU A 12 0.51 -11.90 5.40
C LEU A 12 -0.54 -11.38 4.40
N THR A 13 -1.49 -10.56 4.85
CA THR A 13 -2.48 -9.97 3.95
C THR A 13 -1.86 -9.00 2.95
N GLY A 14 -0.84 -8.25 3.35
CA GLY A 14 -0.12 -7.36 2.45
C GLY A 14 0.74 -8.08 1.41
N ILE A 15 1.33 -9.24 1.77
CA ILE A 15 2.02 -10.10 0.79
C ILE A 15 1.01 -10.59 -0.23
N ALA A 16 -0.11 -11.15 0.24
CA ALA A 16 -1.16 -11.67 -0.65
C ALA A 16 -1.74 -10.57 -1.55
N ALA A 17 -2.00 -9.38 -1.00
CA ALA A 17 -2.44 -8.22 -1.78
C ALA A 17 -1.43 -7.89 -2.89
N ASN A 18 -0.15 -7.68 -2.58
CA ASN A 18 0.84 -7.33 -3.60
C ASN A 18 1.01 -8.41 -4.67
N LEU A 19 0.95 -9.69 -4.31
CA LEU A 19 0.98 -10.79 -5.28
C LEU A 19 -0.21 -10.72 -6.25
N LEU A 20 -1.42 -10.49 -5.72
CA LEU A 20 -2.61 -10.32 -6.56
C LEU A 20 -2.53 -9.06 -7.41
N LEU A 21 -1.95 -7.98 -6.90
CA LEU A 21 -1.76 -6.74 -7.66
C LEU A 21 -0.81 -6.94 -8.84
N VAL A 22 0.33 -7.60 -8.61
CA VAL A 22 1.27 -7.97 -9.68
C VAL A 22 0.59 -8.89 -10.69
N LEU A 23 -0.13 -9.92 -10.22
CA LEU A 23 -0.85 -10.83 -11.09
C LEU A 23 -1.90 -10.08 -11.92
N PHE A 24 -2.68 -9.21 -11.30
CA PHE A 24 -3.66 -8.36 -11.97
C PHE A 24 -3.02 -7.54 -13.10
N TYR A 25 -1.91 -6.84 -12.84
CA TYR A 25 -1.23 -6.12 -13.90
C TYR A 25 -0.75 -7.05 -15.01
N VAL A 26 -0.11 -8.17 -14.68
CA VAL A 26 0.45 -9.08 -15.68
C VAL A 26 -0.63 -9.76 -16.53
N THR A 27 -1.72 -10.22 -15.91
CA THR A 27 -2.73 -11.06 -16.58
C THR A 27 -3.92 -10.29 -17.08
N ALA A 28 -4.44 -9.35 -16.29
CA ALA A 28 -5.62 -8.59 -16.67
C ALA A 28 -5.28 -7.39 -17.55
N ARG A 29 -4.03 -6.91 -17.52
CA ARG A 29 -3.53 -5.80 -18.34
C ARG A 29 -4.54 -4.64 -18.39
N PRO A 30 -4.90 -4.05 -17.24
CA PRO A 30 -5.99 -3.07 -17.12
C PRO A 30 -5.82 -1.81 -17.97
N TRP A 31 -4.66 -1.65 -18.61
CA TRP A 31 -4.34 -0.58 -19.52
C TRP A 31 -4.68 -0.86 -20.99
N GLU A 32 -5.05 -2.10 -21.36
CA GLU A 32 -5.48 -2.44 -22.72
C GLU A 32 -6.99 -2.16 -22.91
N PRO A 33 -7.42 -1.62 -24.05
CA PRO A 33 -8.84 -1.41 -24.34
C PRO A 33 -9.60 -2.75 -24.33
N GLY A 34 -10.69 -2.85 -23.57
CA GLY A 34 -11.47 -4.09 -23.44
C GLY A 34 -10.88 -5.11 -22.47
N ALA A 35 -9.91 -4.71 -21.65
CA ALA A 35 -9.36 -5.53 -20.58
C ALA A 35 -10.41 -5.80 -19.49
N ASP A 36 -10.98 -7.01 -19.48
CA ASP A 36 -11.83 -7.50 -18.39
C ASP A 36 -10.97 -8.05 -17.25
N GLY A 37 -10.62 -7.17 -16.31
CA GLY A 37 -9.88 -7.47 -15.08
C GLY A 37 -10.77 -7.71 -13.87
N ASN A 38 -11.74 -8.60 -14.04
CA ASN A 38 -12.98 -8.75 -13.27
C ASN A 38 -12.91 -9.64 -11.99
N TRP A 39 -11.95 -9.46 -11.09
CA TRP A 39 -12.08 -9.91 -9.67
C TRP A 39 -10.74 -9.80 -8.94
N LEU A 40 -9.61 -9.98 -9.63
CA LEU A 40 -8.28 -9.91 -9.02
C LEU A 40 -8.00 -8.55 -8.38
N GLY A 41 -8.38 -7.46 -9.07
CA GLY A 41 -8.34 -6.11 -8.53
C GLY A 41 -9.26 -5.97 -7.30
N THR A 42 -10.50 -6.41 -7.40
CA THR A 42 -11.46 -6.37 -6.28
C THR A 42 -10.99 -7.16 -5.06
N VAL A 43 -10.42 -8.35 -5.25
CA VAL A 43 -9.84 -9.14 -4.15
C VAL A 43 -8.61 -8.45 -3.58
N ASN A 44 -7.76 -7.84 -4.41
CA ASN A 44 -6.66 -7.01 -3.94
C ASN A 44 -7.16 -5.88 -3.03
N ASP A 45 -8.19 -5.14 -3.44
CA ASP A 45 -8.76 -4.03 -2.67
C ASP A 45 -9.30 -4.49 -1.31
N TYR A 46 -9.99 -5.64 -1.27
CA TYR A 46 -10.42 -6.25 -0.01
C TYR A 46 -9.23 -6.61 0.89
N LEU A 47 -8.19 -7.23 0.35
CA LEU A 47 -7.00 -7.58 1.12
C LEU A 47 -6.26 -6.35 1.64
N VAL A 48 -6.19 -5.28 0.85
CA VAL A 48 -5.65 -3.98 1.28
C VAL A 48 -6.48 -3.43 2.45
N ALA A 49 -7.81 -3.45 2.37
CA ALA A 49 -8.66 -3.05 3.49
C ALA A 49 -8.36 -3.87 4.76
N VAL A 50 -8.26 -5.20 4.66
CA VAL A 50 -7.93 -6.07 5.80
C VAL A 50 -6.53 -5.78 6.34
N GLN A 51 -5.54 -5.60 5.47
CA GLN A 51 -4.16 -5.27 5.85
C GLN A 51 -4.11 -3.99 6.68
N PHE A 52 -4.77 -2.91 6.25
CA PHE A 52 -4.72 -1.64 6.95
C PHE A 52 -5.61 -1.63 8.20
N ALA A 53 -6.73 -2.35 8.20
CA ALA A 53 -7.54 -2.54 9.41
C ALA A 53 -6.75 -3.28 10.52
N THR A 54 -5.94 -4.26 10.14
CA THR A 54 -5.07 -5.02 11.06
C THR A 54 -3.78 -4.28 11.41
N LEU A 55 -3.33 -3.33 10.58
CA LEU A 55 -2.19 -2.46 10.88
C LEU A 55 -2.53 -1.38 11.92
N ALA A 56 -3.77 -0.87 11.91
CA ALA A 56 -4.22 0.17 12.85
C ALA A 56 -3.93 -0.14 14.34
N PRO A 57 -4.25 -1.34 14.89
CA PRO A 57 -3.90 -1.67 16.27
C PRO A 57 -2.39 -1.76 16.52
N VAL A 58 -1.58 -2.14 15.52
CA VAL A 58 -0.11 -2.12 15.61
C VAL A 58 0.38 -0.67 15.71
N ALA A 59 -0.14 0.22 14.87
CA ALA A 59 0.16 1.63 14.89
C ALA A 59 -0.21 2.31 16.24
N ALA A 60 -1.34 1.92 16.81
CA ALA A 60 -1.74 2.33 18.15
C ALA A 60 -0.79 1.81 19.24
N GLY A 61 -0.38 0.54 19.14
CA GLY A 61 0.53 -0.09 20.10
C GLY A 61 1.94 0.50 20.14
N LEU A 62 2.47 0.94 18.99
CA LEU A 62 3.83 1.49 18.88
C LEU A 62 3.94 2.94 19.38
N ARG A 63 2.82 3.65 19.59
CA ARG A 63 2.77 5.01 20.16
C ARG A 63 3.62 6.08 19.44
N VAL A 64 3.99 5.85 18.18
CA VAL A 64 4.73 6.79 17.33
C VAL A 64 3.74 7.39 16.33
N TRP A 65 3.56 8.72 16.35
CA TRP A 65 2.63 9.44 15.47
C TRP A 65 1.24 8.80 15.36
N THR A 66 0.75 8.21 16.45
CA THR A 66 -0.39 7.30 16.45
C THR A 66 -1.64 7.86 15.79
N ARG A 67 -1.96 9.14 16.04
CA ARG A 67 -3.14 9.77 15.42
C ARG A 67 -3.03 9.78 13.89
N VAL A 68 -1.84 10.07 13.38
CA VAL A 68 -1.57 10.13 11.95
C VAL A 68 -1.60 8.73 11.36
N SER A 69 -0.86 7.77 11.94
CA SER A 69 -0.79 6.42 11.39
C SER A 69 -2.10 5.65 11.48
N VAL A 70 -2.83 5.75 12.60
CA VAL A 70 -4.18 5.17 12.71
C VAL A 70 -5.16 5.87 11.78
N GLY A 71 -5.08 7.20 11.66
CA GLY A 71 -5.89 7.99 10.73
C GLY A 71 -5.70 7.56 9.28
N CYS A 72 -4.46 7.41 8.82
CA CYS A 72 -4.15 6.92 7.48
C CYS A 72 -4.64 5.47 7.27
N CYS A 73 -4.47 4.58 8.26
CA CYS A 73 -5.00 3.21 8.16
C CYS A 73 -6.53 3.23 8.00
N ALA A 74 -7.24 4.00 8.83
CA ALA A 74 -8.70 4.11 8.76
C ALA A 74 -9.16 4.73 7.44
N ALA A 75 -8.48 5.78 6.96
CA ALA A 75 -8.78 6.42 5.68
C ALA A 75 -8.64 5.44 4.52
N ILE A 76 -7.56 4.66 4.47
CA ILE A 76 -7.38 3.63 3.42
C ILE A 76 -8.51 2.59 3.50
N VAL A 77 -8.85 2.08 4.69
CA VAL A 77 -9.94 1.11 4.84
C VAL A 77 -11.26 1.67 4.28
N VAL A 78 -11.61 2.91 4.64
CA VAL A 78 -12.84 3.56 4.15
C VAL A 78 -12.79 3.72 2.63
N LEU A 79 -11.68 4.22 2.08
CA LEU A 79 -11.50 4.42 0.64
C LEU A 79 -11.64 3.08 -0.11
N GLN A 80 -10.97 2.02 0.33
CA GLN A 80 -11.12 0.70 -0.30
C GLN A 80 -12.55 0.15 -0.24
N VAL A 81 -13.27 0.37 0.85
CA VAL A 81 -14.70 0.01 0.92
C VAL A 81 -15.52 0.81 -0.08
N LEU A 82 -15.27 2.12 -0.21
CA LEU A 82 -15.95 2.98 -1.19
C LEU A 82 -15.62 2.58 -2.63
N LEU A 83 -14.39 2.11 -2.89
CA LEU A 83 -13.97 1.61 -4.19
C LEU A 83 -14.74 0.35 -4.56
N VAL A 84 -14.72 -0.64 -3.68
CA VAL A 84 -15.32 -1.96 -3.95
C VAL A 84 -16.85 -1.89 -4.00
N THR A 85 -17.47 -0.92 -3.30
CA THR A 85 -18.91 -0.66 -3.38
C THR A 85 -19.32 0.21 -4.57
N GLY A 86 -18.35 0.70 -5.36
CA GLY A 86 -18.62 1.55 -6.53
C GLY A 86 -19.11 2.96 -6.19
N VAL A 87 -18.99 3.39 -4.93
CA VAL A 87 -19.43 4.72 -4.48
C VAL A 87 -18.48 5.81 -4.93
N LEU A 88 -17.18 5.53 -4.93
CA LEU A 88 -16.15 6.49 -5.34
C LEU A 88 -15.21 5.83 -6.35
N PRO A 89 -14.99 6.43 -7.54
CA PRO A 89 -14.20 5.82 -8.59
C PRO A 89 -12.70 5.86 -8.26
N PHE A 90 -11.94 4.92 -8.80
CA PHE A 90 -10.51 4.72 -8.50
C PHE A 90 -9.70 5.99 -8.69
N GLU A 91 -9.94 6.73 -9.77
CA GLU A 91 -9.23 7.93 -10.20
C GLU A 91 -9.23 9.01 -9.10
N VAL A 92 -10.34 9.14 -8.38
CA VAL A 92 -10.48 10.10 -7.27
C VAL A 92 -9.75 9.60 -6.02
N GLN A 93 -9.62 8.29 -5.87
CA GLN A 93 -8.99 7.66 -4.70
C GLN A 93 -7.48 7.54 -4.78
N VAL A 94 -6.90 7.52 -5.99
CA VAL A 94 -5.46 7.29 -6.17
C VAL A 94 -4.62 8.29 -5.35
N ALA A 95 -4.95 9.57 -5.43
CA ALA A 95 -4.23 10.62 -4.72
C ALA A 95 -4.33 10.49 -3.17
N PRO A 96 -5.53 10.42 -2.55
CA PRO A 96 -5.64 10.30 -1.10
C PRO A 96 -5.10 8.97 -0.56
N VAL A 97 -5.29 7.85 -1.27
CA VAL A 97 -4.69 6.55 -0.90
C VAL A 97 -3.16 6.64 -0.98
N GLY A 98 -2.62 7.17 -2.07
CA GLY A 98 -1.19 7.37 -2.25
C GLY A 98 -0.56 8.21 -1.14
N LEU A 99 -1.20 9.32 -0.76
CA LEU A 99 -0.74 10.17 0.34
C LEU A 99 -0.73 9.43 1.68
N CYS A 100 -1.78 8.67 1.98
CA CYS A 100 -1.86 7.87 3.20
C CYS A 100 -0.74 6.81 3.23
N ILE A 101 -0.50 6.14 2.11
CA ILE A 101 0.56 5.14 2.01
C ILE A 101 1.93 5.79 2.22
N VAL A 102 2.27 6.86 1.51
CA VAL A 102 3.55 7.57 1.70
C VAL A 102 3.75 7.99 3.15
N THR A 103 2.70 8.53 3.78
CA THR A 103 2.72 8.91 5.20
C THR A 103 3.01 7.72 6.11
N LEU A 104 2.36 6.58 5.86
CA LEU A 104 2.60 5.34 6.58
C LEU A 104 4.02 4.82 6.37
N MET A 105 4.63 4.99 5.19
CA MET A 105 6.03 4.63 4.94
C MET A 105 7.02 5.48 5.73
N VAL A 106 6.79 6.79 5.84
CA VAL A 106 7.62 7.64 6.70
C VAL A 106 7.47 7.24 8.17
N TRP A 107 6.24 6.94 8.58
CA TRP A 107 5.95 6.42 9.92
C TRP A 107 6.69 5.09 10.18
N VAL A 108 6.80 4.21 9.17
CA VAL A 108 7.55 2.96 9.27
C VAL A 108 9.00 3.18 9.64
N GLY A 109 9.69 4.05 8.90
CA GLY A 109 11.07 4.41 9.18
C GLY A 109 11.24 5.01 10.58
N ALA A 110 10.29 5.85 11.02
CA ALA A 110 10.33 6.45 12.35
C ALA A 110 10.12 5.41 13.48
N ALA A 111 9.20 4.47 13.30
CA ALA A 111 8.92 3.41 14.25
C ALA A 111 10.07 2.37 14.32
N GLY A 112 10.65 1.99 13.19
CA GLY A 112 11.75 1.03 13.11
C GLY A 112 13.05 1.50 13.79
N ARG A 113 13.31 2.82 13.82
CA ARG A 113 14.45 3.39 14.55
C ARG A 113 14.38 3.19 16.06
N ARG A 114 13.19 2.95 16.64
CA ARG A 114 13.01 2.78 18.09
C ARG A 114 13.19 1.35 18.59
N THR A 115 13.13 0.35 17.72
CA THR A 115 13.03 -1.06 18.14
C THR A 115 14.35 -1.83 18.14
N HIS A 116 15.46 -1.23 17.67
CA HIS A 116 16.88 -1.68 17.74
C HIS A 116 17.25 -3.11 17.30
N ARG A 117 16.33 -4.08 17.21
CA ARG A 117 16.63 -5.53 17.09
C ARG A 117 16.72 -6.06 15.67
N ALA A 118 16.46 -5.24 14.65
CA ALA A 118 16.51 -5.68 13.25
C ALA A 118 16.76 -4.50 12.31
N GLU A 119 17.74 -3.67 12.68
CA GLU A 119 18.00 -2.38 12.06
C GLU A 119 18.28 -2.48 10.56
N LEU A 120 18.95 -3.54 10.11
CA LEU A 120 19.34 -3.72 8.72
C LEU A 120 18.16 -4.14 7.82
N LEU A 121 17.38 -5.14 8.24
CA LEU A 121 16.18 -5.56 7.51
C LEU A 121 15.09 -4.48 7.57
N ALA A 122 14.88 -3.85 8.73
CA ALA A 122 13.97 -2.71 8.87
C ALA A 122 14.39 -1.52 7.99
N ARG A 123 15.70 -1.26 7.85
CA ARG A 123 16.21 -0.24 6.93
C ARG A 123 15.99 -0.62 5.48
N PHE A 124 16.28 -1.86 5.07
CA PHE A 124 16.03 -2.30 3.69
C PHE A 124 14.54 -2.25 3.34
N VAL A 125 13.67 -2.68 4.25
CA VAL A 125 12.21 -2.59 4.09
C VAL A 125 11.75 -1.13 4.05
N ALA A 126 12.23 -0.28 4.95
CA ALA A 126 11.88 1.15 4.97
C ALA A 126 12.39 1.88 3.73
N TRP A 127 13.62 1.63 3.30
CA TRP A 127 14.18 2.23 2.08
C TRP A 127 13.48 1.72 0.84
N GLY A 128 13.24 0.40 0.73
CA GLY A 128 12.46 -0.18 -0.35
C GLY A 128 11.08 0.45 -0.44
N ALA A 129 10.40 0.63 0.69
CA ALA A 129 9.07 1.20 0.71
C ALA A 129 9.03 2.73 0.48
N ILE A 130 10.05 3.48 0.92
CA ILE A 130 10.24 4.90 0.60
C ILE A 130 10.53 5.07 -0.89
N VAL A 131 11.45 4.28 -1.46
CA VAL A 131 11.81 4.33 -2.88
C VAL A 131 10.63 3.90 -3.73
N GLY A 132 9.94 2.81 -3.40
CA GLY A 132 8.73 2.37 -4.07
C GLY A 132 7.60 3.39 -4.02
N GLY A 133 7.36 4.00 -2.85
CA GLY A 133 6.38 5.07 -2.69
C GLY A 133 6.75 6.35 -3.45
N ALA A 134 8.03 6.72 -3.48
CA ALA A 134 8.52 7.86 -4.25
C ALA A 134 8.43 7.62 -5.76
N ILE A 135 8.75 6.40 -6.23
CA ILE A 135 8.60 5.99 -7.64
C ILE A 135 7.12 6.04 -8.04
N PHE A 136 6.23 5.51 -7.19
CA PHE A 136 4.79 5.58 -7.42
C PHE A 136 4.29 7.02 -7.51
N LEU A 137 4.63 7.86 -6.52
CA LEU A 137 4.19 9.25 -6.47
C LEU A 137 4.76 10.07 -7.64
N ALA A 138 6.04 9.89 -7.96
CA ALA A 138 6.69 10.58 -9.08
C ALA A 138 6.05 10.15 -10.42
N GLY A 139 5.82 8.86 -10.62
CA GLY A 139 5.15 8.36 -11.83
C GLY A 139 3.71 8.85 -11.93
N PHE A 140 2.97 8.88 -10.82
CA PHE A 140 1.62 9.42 -10.78
C PHE A 140 1.59 10.92 -11.11
N VAL A 141 2.47 11.72 -10.49
CA VAL A 141 2.58 13.16 -10.75
C VAL A 141 2.99 13.43 -12.20
N VAL A 142 3.90 12.64 -12.78
CA VAL A 142 4.29 12.78 -14.19
C VAL A 142 3.12 12.47 -15.12
N VAL A 143 2.40 11.38 -14.89
CA VAL A 143 1.22 11.02 -15.70
C VAL A 143 0.14 12.10 -15.59
N TRP A 144 -0.10 12.61 -14.39
CA TRP A 144 -1.11 13.62 -14.12
C TRP A 144 -0.76 15.00 -14.70
N LEU A 145 0.48 15.47 -14.51
CA LEU A 145 0.93 16.78 -15.01
C LEU A 145 1.13 16.82 -16.51
N ALA A 146 1.50 15.70 -17.12
CA ALA A 146 1.77 15.64 -18.56
C ALA A 146 0.55 15.20 -19.38
N GLU A 147 -0.63 15.06 -18.75
CA GLU A 147 -1.87 14.59 -19.39
C GLU A 147 -1.63 13.35 -20.28
N LEU A 148 -0.75 12.46 -19.81
CA LEU A 148 -0.29 11.34 -20.63
C LEU A 148 -1.35 10.25 -20.65
N ASP A 149 -2.05 10.15 -21.78
CA ASP A 149 -2.93 9.03 -22.08
C ASP A 149 -2.12 7.75 -22.32
N GLY A 150 -2.38 6.70 -21.54
CA GLY A 150 -1.79 5.37 -21.76
C GLY A 150 -1.31 4.64 -20.49
N PRO A 151 -0.66 3.46 -20.65
CA PRO A 151 -0.25 2.58 -19.54
C PRO A 151 0.88 3.12 -18.65
N TYR A 152 1.32 4.36 -18.79
CA TYR A 152 2.57 4.84 -18.19
C TYR A 152 2.59 4.78 -16.66
N TRP A 153 1.43 4.86 -16.03
CA TRP A 153 1.26 4.68 -14.58
C TRP A 153 1.66 3.26 -14.13
N VAL A 154 1.59 2.25 -15.01
CA VAL A 154 2.01 0.86 -14.75
C VAL A 154 3.52 0.78 -14.52
N LEU A 155 4.32 1.61 -15.20
CA LEU A 155 5.77 1.69 -15.00
C LEU A 155 6.14 2.15 -13.59
N ALA A 156 5.24 2.90 -12.94
CA ALA A 156 5.39 3.33 -11.55
C ALA A 156 4.76 2.33 -10.57
N ALA A 157 3.62 1.73 -10.94
CA ALA A 157 2.86 0.81 -10.09
C ALA A 157 3.56 -0.54 -9.90
N LEU A 158 4.19 -1.11 -10.93
CA LEU A 158 4.87 -2.41 -10.84
C LEU A 158 6.08 -2.39 -9.90
N PRO A 159 7.06 -1.47 -10.05
CA PRO A 159 8.18 -1.36 -9.10
C PRO A 159 7.71 -1.05 -7.68
N ALA A 160 6.66 -0.23 -7.53
CA ALA A 160 6.08 0.07 -6.23
C ALA A 160 5.43 -1.16 -5.57
N ALA A 161 4.67 -1.96 -6.32
CA ALA A 161 4.06 -3.20 -5.83
C ALA A 161 5.12 -4.23 -5.40
N VAL A 162 6.20 -4.36 -6.17
CA VAL A 162 7.34 -5.23 -5.81
C VAL A 162 8.06 -4.71 -4.57
N ALA A 163 8.33 -3.41 -4.50
CA ALA A 163 8.91 -2.78 -3.33
C ALA A 163 8.03 -2.92 -2.08
N TRP A 164 6.71 -2.94 -2.26
CA TRP A 164 5.73 -3.15 -1.19
C TRP A 164 5.63 -4.59 -0.70
N MET A 165 6.17 -5.59 -1.42
CA MET A 165 6.32 -6.93 -0.86
C MET A 165 7.25 -6.96 0.36
N ALA A 166 8.12 -5.96 0.50
CA ALA A 166 9.01 -5.81 1.65
C ALA A 166 8.28 -5.23 2.89
N PHE A 167 7.25 -4.40 2.70
CA PHE A 167 6.47 -3.77 3.78
C PHE A 167 5.96 -4.76 4.86
N PRO A 168 5.41 -5.93 4.49
CA PRO A 168 4.98 -6.94 5.46
C PRO A 168 6.11 -7.73 6.14
N LEU A 169 7.35 -7.64 5.66
CA LEU A 169 8.53 -8.30 6.26
C LEU A 169 9.11 -7.53 7.44
N TRP A 170 8.31 -6.66 8.06
CA TRP A 170 8.75 -5.90 9.21
C TRP A 170 9.21 -6.85 10.32
N PRO A 171 10.38 -6.62 10.91
CA PRO A 171 10.82 -7.39 12.06
C PRO A 171 9.92 -7.09 13.26
N LEU A 172 9.10 -8.07 13.60
CA LEU A 172 8.54 -8.20 14.94
C LEU A 172 9.63 -8.27 16.00
#